data_AF-A0A3B8UJF6-F1
#
_entry.id   AF-A0A3B8UJF6-F1
#
_cell.length_a   1.000
_cell.length_b   1.000
_cell.length_c   1.000
_cell.angle_alpha   90.00
_cell.angle_beta   90.00
_cell.angle_gamma   90.00
#
_symmetry.space_group_name_H-M   'P 1'
#
loop_
_entity.id
_entity.type
_entity.pdbx_description
1 polymer ?
#
loop_
_entity_poly.entity_id
_entity_poly.type
_entity_poly.pdbx_seq_one_letter_code
_entity_poly.pdbx_strand_id
1 'polypeptide(L)'
;MLDIYLDKLYRYPRIQECVSVAVPFKKGELKSISEIAVLQNGKECIIQPQVTSSYDDGSVKFLFINFMADLPANKRTKVILSVSSEEYDKAVEASKLSYDNPIEKAENVHKAEVCVKKTEAGYTVNSGELEFDVSDNSESIFTRLVDGRKIYTEENFEGPVLKDREGNDYKMSIGEWRVVKPGPVEVTLSAKAYNVVEADKDENKTDKGGNTASIDKEDIKYKKIESEIRITAYAGKPWVNISYRIINTSDEELNIKSLVFYIKKS
;
A
#
# COMPACT_ATOMS: atom_id res chain seq x y z
N MET A 1 -24.53 2.56 18.51
CA MET A 1 -23.46 1.56 18.25
C MET A 1 -23.94 0.62 17.15
N LEU A 2 -23.03 0.09 16.33
CA LEU A 2 -23.37 -0.81 15.21
C LEU A 2 -22.58 -2.12 15.27
N ASP A 3 -23.27 -3.23 14.96
CA ASP A 3 -22.64 -4.53 14.77
C ASP A 3 -22.07 -4.63 13.34
N ILE A 4 -20.76 -4.91 13.22
CA ILE A 4 -20.11 -5.23 11.95
C ILE A 4 -19.78 -6.72 11.97
N TYR A 5 -20.46 -7.48 11.10
CA TYR A 5 -20.24 -8.91 10.96
C TYR A 5 -19.16 -9.18 9.91
N LEU A 6 -18.19 -10.03 10.26
CA LEU A 6 -17.12 -10.48 9.39
C LEU A 6 -17.36 -11.97 9.10
N ASP A 7 -17.57 -12.29 7.84
CA ASP A 7 -17.88 -13.65 7.40
C ASP A 7 -16.73 -14.63 7.64
N LYS A 8 -17.06 -15.92 7.60
CA LYS A 8 -16.07 -16.99 7.57
C LYS A 8 -15.31 -16.95 6.25
N LEU A 9 -14.15 -16.31 6.26
CA LEU A 9 -13.32 -16.14 5.06
C LEU A 9 -12.09 -17.04 5.01
N TYR A 10 -11.52 -17.41 6.17
CA TYR A 10 -10.17 -17.97 6.23
C TYR A 10 -10.09 -19.34 6.89
N ARG A 11 -9.20 -20.19 6.38
CA ARG A 11 -8.88 -21.51 6.95
C ARG A 11 -8.07 -21.41 8.24
N TYR A 12 -7.21 -20.40 8.35
CA TYR A 12 -6.29 -20.16 9.47
C TYR A 12 -6.65 -18.83 10.14
N PRO A 13 -6.32 -18.64 11.45
CA PRO A 13 -6.60 -17.37 12.09
C PRO A 13 -5.73 -16.28 11.46
N ARG A 14 -6.28 -15.07 11.31
CA ARG A 14 -5.53 -13.89 10.92
C ARG A 14 -5.59 -12.88 12.05
N ILE A 15 -4.47 -12.71 12.74
CA ILE A 15 -4.34 -11.75 13.83
C ILE A 15 -4.04 -10.38 13.24
N GLN A 16 -4.69 -9.35 13.77
CA GLN A 16 -4.55 -7.96 13.33
C GLN A 16 -4.67 -7.86 11.81
N GLU A 17 -5.71 -8.44 11.22
CA GLU A 17 -5.98 -8.28 9.79
C GLU A 17 -6.52 -6.88 9.51
N CYS A 18 -5.99 -6.22 8.48
CA CYS A 18 -6.57 -4.97 8.00
C CYS A 18 -7.92 -5.27 7.37
N VAL A 19 -8.98 -4.71 7.96
CA VAL A 19 -10.35 -4.81 7.48
C VAL A 19 -10.85 -3.42 7.14
N SER A 20 -11.55 -3.31 6.01
CA SER A 20 -12.16 -2.06 5.58
C SER A 20 -13.67 -2.23 5.45
N VAL A 21 -14.43 -1.25 5.94
CA VAL A 21 -15.90 -1.23 5.77
C VAL A 21 -16.39 0.20 5.51
N ALA A 22 -17.44 0.30 4.70
CA ALA A 22 -18.20 1.53 4.51
C ALA A 22 -19.51 1.44 5.30
N VAL A 23 -19.74 2.40 6.20
CA VAL A 23 -20.93 2.48 7.04
C VAL A 23 -21.76 3.70 6.65
N PRO A 24 -22.99 3.52 6.16
CA PRO A 24 -23.90 4.64 5.91
C PRO A 24 -24.56 5.11 7.21
N PHE A 25 -24.75 6.42 7.32
CA PHE A 25 -25.49 7.05 8.42
C PHE A 25 -26.64 7.89 7.88
N LYS A 26 -27.73 8.01 8.65
CA LYS A 26 -28.81 8.94 8.31
C LYS A 26 -28.38 10.37 8.58
N LYS A 27 -29.02 11.32 7.89
CA LYS A 27 -28.80 12.76 8.11
C LYS A 27 -29.02 13.11 9.59
N GLY A 28 -28.03 13.77 10.19
CA GLY A 28 -28.00 14.17 11.59
C GLY A 28 -27.56 13.11 12.61
N GLU A 29 -27.36 11.86 12.19
CA GLU A 29 -27.05 10.73 13.09
C GLU A 29 -25.60 10.76 13.60
N LEU A 30 -24.63 10.93 12.70
CA LEU A 30 -23.21 11.03 13.04
C LEU A 30 -22.68 12.41 12.65
N LYS A 31 -22.35 13.24 13.65
CA LYS A 31 -21.88 14.61 13.43
C LYS A 31 -20.36 14.74 13.33
N SER A 32 -19.62 13.85 13.99
CA SER A 32 -18.17 13.86 14.05
C SER A 32 -17.64 12.43 14.10
N ILE A 33 -16.44 12.20 13.58
CA ILE A 33 -15.74 10.92 13.69
C ILE A 33 -14.71 10.90 14.83
N SER A 34 -14.61 11.97 15.63
CA SER A 34 -13.56 12.13 16.66
C SER A 34 -13.69 11.20 17.85
N GLU A 35 -14.89 10.68 18.12
CA GLU A 35 -15.19 9.84 19.29
C GLU A 35 -15.56 8.40 18.91
N ILE A 36 -15.35 8.02 17.65
CA ILE A 36 -15.70 6.67 17.22
C ILE A 36 -14.61 5.69 17.63
N ALA A 37 -15.01 4.46 17.92
CA ALA A 37 -14.11 3.37 18.24
C ALA A 37 -14.60 2.07 17.60
N VAL A 38 -13.68 1.20 17.20
CA VAL A 38 -14.01 -0.18 16.83
C VAL A 38 -13.54 -1.08 17.94
N LEU A 39 -14.44 -1.89 18.48
CA LEU A 39 -14.19 -2.75 19.63
C LEU A 39 -14.35 -4.22 19.24
N GLN A 40 -13.42 -5.04 19.67
CA GLN A 40 -13.44 -6.49 19.50
C GLN A 40 -12.97 -7.16 20.79
N ASN A 41 -13.76 -8.12 21.31
CA ASN A 41 -13.42 -8.87 22.52
C ASN A 41 -13.08 -7.98 23.74
N GLY A 42 -13.78 -6.87 23.90
CA GLY A 42 -13.57 -5.90 25.00
C GLY A 42 -12.36 -5.00 24.84
N LYS A 43 -11.67 -5.03 23.68
CA LYS A 43 -10.50 -4.21 23.38
C LYS A 43 -10.76 -3.32 22.18
N GLU A 44 -10.18 -2.13 22.20
CA GLU A 44 -10.19 -1.22 21.07
C GLU A 44 -9.21 -1.67 19.97
N CYS A 45 -9.66 -1.66 18.72
CA CYS A 45 -8.84 -1.89 17.53
C CYS A 45 -8.07 -0.61 17.15
N ILE A 46 -6.92 -0.76 16.48
CA ILE A 46 -6.33 0.38 15.76
C ILE A 46 -7.28 0.74 14.62
N ILE A 47 -7.64 2.01 14.48
CA ILE A 47 -8.57 2.49 13.44
C ILE A 47 -7.97 3.63 12.62
N GLN A 48 -8.45 3.76 11.39
CA GLN A 48 -8.16 4.85 10.48
C GLN A 48 -9.44 5.22 9.71
N PRO A 49 -10.29 6.07 10.32
CA PRO A 49 -11.56 6.46 9.74
C PRO A 49 -11.44 7.64 8.78
N GLN A 50 -12.34 7.68 7.80
CA GLN A 50 -12.43 8.73 6.80
C GLN A 50 -13.89 9.00 6.45
N VAL A 51 -14.29 10.27 6.47
CA VAL A 51 -15.57 10.69 5.88
C VAL A 51 -15.40 10.75 4.37
N THR A 52 -16.20 9.98 3.64
CA THR A 52 -16.17 9.94 2.17
C THR A 52 -17.28 10.77 1.53
N SER A 53 -18.33 11.09 2.30
CA SER A 53 -19.39 12.00 1.91
C SER A 53 -20.11 12.52 3.15
N SER A 54 -20.60 13.75 3.06
CA SER A 54 -21.44 14.40 4.09
C SER A 54 -22.79 14.83 3.50
N TYR A 55 -23.76 15.06 4.37
CA TYR A 55 -24.99 15.76 4.07
C TYR A 55 -24.77 17.28 4.08
N ASP A 56 -25.78 18.01 3.61
CA ASP A 56 -25.87 19.48 3.60
C ASP A 56 -25.85 20.12 4.99
N ASP A 57 -26.25 19.40 6.04
CA ASP A 57 -26.12 19.85 7.44
C ASP A 57 -24.75 19.56 8.07
N GLY A 58 -23.80 19.05 7.27
CA GLY A 58 -22.45 18.67 7.71
C GLY A 58 -22.35 17.29 8.36
N SER A 59 -23.47 16.60 8.64
CA SER A 59 -23.43 15.25 9.19
C SER A 59 -22.85 14.24 8.21
N VAL A 60 -22.20 13.20 8.73
CA VAL A 60 -21.57 12.15 7.94
C VAL A 60 -22.66 11.33 7.24
N LYS A 61 -22.50 11.15 5.93
CA LYS A 61 -23.35 10.26 5.12
C LYS A 61 -22.71 8.89 4.95
N PHE A 62 -21.42 8.87 4.63
CA PHE A 62 -20.64 7.64 4.47
C PHE A 62 -19.32 7.74 5.22
N LEU A 63 -19.18 6.88 6.22
CA LEU A 63 -17.93 6.63 6.93
C LEU A 63 -17.23 5.45 6.27
N PHE A 64 -15.98 5.62 5.83
CA PHE A 64 -15.10 4.52 5.47
C PHE A 64 -14.10 4.33 6.60
N ILE A 65 -13.97 3.12 7.13
CA ILE A 65 -13.07 2.84 8.25
C ILE A 65 -12.20 1.63 7.94
N ASN A 66 -10.89 1.82 8.08
CA ASN A 66 -9.92 0.72 8.11
C ASN A 66 -9.60 0.45 9.57
N PHE A 67 -9.48 -0.81 9.94
CA PHE A 67 -9.16 -1.21 11.31
C PHE A 67 -8.46 -2.56 11.36
N MET A 68 -7.70 -2.78 12.44
CA MET A 68 -6.98 -4.03 12.66
C MET A 68 -7.81 -4.97 13.52
N ALA A 69 -8.33 -6.05 12.93
CA ALA A 69 -9.21 -7.02 13.58
C ALA A 69 -8.66 -8.43 13.55
N ASP A 70 -8.92 -9.18 14.61
CA ASP A 70 -8.57 -10.59 14.69
C ASP A 70 -9.68 -11.43 14.05
N LEU A 71 -9.33 -12.19 13.02
CA LEU A 71 -10.24 -13.05 12.28
C LEU A 71 -10.02 -14.51 12.68
N PRO A 72 -11.00 -15.17 13.31
CA PRO A 72 -10.85 -16.55 13.73
C PRO A 72 -10.84 -17.51 12.53
N ALA A 73 -10.09 -18.61 12.68
CA ALA A 73 -10.07 -19.68 11.69
C ALA A 73 -11.46 -20.31 11.53
N ASN A 74 -11.90 -20.45 10.28
CA ASN A 74 -13.11 -21.18 9.88
C ASN A 74 -14.40 -20.72 10.59
N LYS A 75 -14.47 -19.47 11.05
CA LYS A 75 -15.61 -18.93 11.78
C LYS A 75 -15.89 -17.49 11.35
N ARG A 76 -17.14 -17.07 11.52
CA ARG A 76 -17.52 -15.66 11.49
C ARG A 76 -17.05 -14.99 12.78
N THR A 77 -16.90 -13.68 12.75
CA THR A 77 -16.68 -12.87 13.95
C THR A 77 -17.45 -11.56 13.86
N LYS A 78 -17.47 -10.81 14.96
CA LYS A 78 -18.17 -9.54 15.06
C LYS A 78 -17.25 -8.51 15.69
N VAL A 79 -17.31 -7.28 15.20
CA VAL A 79 -16.76 -6.10 15.87
C VAL A 79 -17.87 -5.07 16.10
N ILE A 80 -17.71 -4.22 17.10
CA ILE A 80 -18.69 -3.18 17.45
C ILE A 80 -18.11 -1.83 17.07
N LEU A 81 -18.84 -1.06 16.27
CA LEU A 81 -18.57 0.36 16.05
C LEU A 81 -19.32 1.18 17.11
N SER A 82 -18.57 1.77 18.04
CA SER A 82 -19.08 2.85 18.90
C SER A 82 -19.02 4.17 18.14
N VAL A 83 -20.09 4.95 18.17
CA VAL A 83 -20.18 6.22 17.43
C VAL A 83 -20.17 7.47 18.32
N SER A 84 -20.16 7.28 19.64
CA SER A 84 -19.99 8.33 20.62
C SER A 84 -19.31 7.80 21.89
N SER A 85 -18.76 8.71 22.69
CA SER A 85 -18.25 8.41 24.03
C SER A 85 -19.32 7.84 24.97
N GLU A 86 -20.57 8.31 24.86
CA GLU A 86 -21.70 7.85 25.69
C GLU A 86 -22.03 6.36 25.50
N GLU A 87 -21.76 5.82 24.31
CA GLU A 87 -22.01 4.41 23.99
C GLU A 87 -20.80 3.52 24.26
N TYR A 88 -19.63 4.09 24.55
CA TYR A 88 -18.36 3.37 24.59
C TYR A 88 -18.36 2.20 25.57
N ASP A 89 -18.72 2.43 26.84
CA ASP A 89 -18.71 1.37 27.86
C ASP A 89 -19.69 0.24 27.52
N LYS A 90 -20.86 0.58 26.97
CA LYS A 90 -21.84 -0.42 26.50
C LYS A 90 -21.29 -1.21 25.31
N ALA A 91 -20.60 -0.55 24.40
CA ALA A 91 -19.97 -1.17 23.25
C ALA A 91 -18.80 -2.10 23.67
N VAL A 92 -18.04 -1.73 24.71
CA VAL A 92 -17.00 -2.59 25.31
C VAL A 92 -17.64 -3.88 25.82
N GLU A 93 -18.68 -3.78 26.65
CA GLU A 93 -19.37 -4.97 27.17
C GLU A 93 -20.01 -5.80 26.05
N ALA A 94 -20.66 -5.16 25.07
CA ALA A 94 -21.26 -5.85 23.92
C ALA A 94 -20.21 -6.59 23.07
N SER A 95 -19.01 -6.03 22.92
CA SER A 95 -17.92 -6.66 22.15
C SER A 95 -17.30 -7.87 22.85
N LYS A 96 -17.46 -8.01 24.18
CA LYS A 96 -17.05 -9.21 24.93
C LYS A 96 -17.98 -10.39 24.68
N LEU A 97 -19.25 -10.13 24.36
CA LEU A 97 -20.29 -11.15 24.23
C LEU A 97 -20.28 -11.90 22.88
N SER A 98 -19.38 -11.57 21.94
CA SER A 98 -19.25 -12.27 20.65
C SER A 98 -18.52 -13.61 20.79
N TYR A 99 -19.11 -14.56 21.53
CA TYR A 99 -18.52 -15.86 21.85
C TYR A 99 -18.77 -16.96 20.79
N ASP A 100 -18.45 -16.72 19.51
CA ASP A 100 -18.29 -17.85 18.57
C ASP A 100 -16.87 -18.46 18.60
N ASN A 101 -15.91 -17.85 19.34
CA ASN A 101 -14.75 -18.54 19.97
C ASN A 101 -13.91 -17.56 20.83
N PRO A 102 -13.37 -18.00 22.00
CA PRO A 102 -12.21 -17.33 22.55
C PRO A 102 -11.04 -17.53 21.59
N ILE A 103 -10.39 -16.45 21.17
CA ILE A 103 -9.03 -16.57 20.63
C ILE A 103 -8.22 -17.14 21.79
N GLU A 104 -7.82 -18.42 21.70
CA GLU A 104 -6.94 -19.06 22.67
C GLU A 104 -5.72 -18.17 22.84
N LYS A 105 -5.66 -17.46 23.97
CA LYS A 105 -4.60 -16.54 24.39
C LYS A 105 -3.71 -16.09 23.24
N ALA A 106 -4.15 -15.08 22.47
CA ALA A 106 -3.19 -14.34 21.68
C ALA A 106 -2.20 -13.74 22.69
N GLU A 107 -0.94 -14.19 22.59
CA GLU A 107 0.24 -13.52 23.11
C GLU A 107 0.09 -12.01 22.85
N ASN A 108 0.67 -11.18 23.71
CA ASN A 108 0.66 -9.73 23.55
C ASN A 108 1.28 -9.34 22.20
N VAL A 109 0.51 -9.42 21.11
CA VAL A 109 0.90 -8.93 19.80
C VAL A 109 0.84 -7.42 19.97
N HIS A 110 2.02 -6.82 20.06
CA HIS A 110 2.15 -5.38 20.11
C HIS A 110 1.30 -4.79 18.99
N LYS A 111 0.40 -3.86 19.36
CA LYS A 111 -0.34 -3.00 18.43
C LYS A 111 0.66 -2.09 17.73
N ALA A 112 1.44 -2.64 16.80
CA ALA A 112 2.35 -1.86 16.00
C ALA A 112 1.52 -1.03 15.01
N GLU A 113 1.61 0.30 15.12
CA GLU A 113 1.03 1.21 14.14
C GLU A 113 2.02 1.40 12.97
N VAL A 114 1.48 1.63 11.77
CA VAL A 114 2.34 2.04 10.66
C VAL A 114 2.79 3.48 10.86
N CYS A 115 4.11 3.68 10.82
CA CYS A 115 4.73 4.98 10.88
C CYS A 115 5.34 5.34 9.53
N VAL A 116 5.22 6.62 9.13
CA VAL A 116 5.92 7.18 7.97
C VAL A 116 6.65 8.45 8.37
N LYS A 117 7.89 8.59 7.93
CA LYS A 117 8.74 9.75 8.21
C LYS A 117 9.32 10.26 6.89
N LYS A 118 9.20 11.57 6.62
CA LYS A 118 9.94 12.22 5.52
C LYS A 118 11.42 12.28 5.90
N THR A 119 12.29 11.96 4.96
CA THR A 119 13.74 12.11 5.05
C THR A 119 14.21 13.10 4.00
N GLU A 120 15.51 13.44 3.99
CA GLU A 120 16.09 14.27 2.92
C GLU A 120 15.99 13.60 1.55
N ALA A 121 16.11 12.28 1.50
CA ALA A 121 16.10 11.50 0.26
C ALA A 121 14.69 11.10 -0.21
N GLY A 122 13.71 11.02 0.69
CA GLY A 122 12.38 10.48 0.39
C GLY A 122 11.59 10.17 1.65
N TYR A 123 11.28 8.90 1.90
CA TYR A 123 10.53 8.47 3.09
C TYR A 123 11.04 7.16 3.67
N THR A 124 10.94 7.04 5.00
CA THR A 124 11.06 5.77 5.73
C THR A 124 9.67 5.36 6.21
N VAL A 125 9.30 4.09 5.99
CA VAL A 125 8.06 3.49 6.48
C VAL A 125 8.40 2.29 7.37
N ASN A 126 7.81 2.25 8.55
CA ASN A 126 7.93 1.14 9.49
C ASN A 126 6.53 0.63 9.83
N SER A 127 6.28 -0.64 9.58
CA SER A 127 5.01 -1.33 9.86
C SER A 127 5.02 -2.14 11.16
N GLY A 128 6.14 -2.19 11.87
CA GLY A 128 6.39 -3.08 13.01
C GLY A 128 7.20 -4.31 12.60
N GLU A 129 6.73 -5.05 11.58
CA GLU A 129 7.35 -6.29 11.10
C GLU A 129 8.23 -6.09 9.84
N LEU A 130 8.01 -4.99 9.12
CA LEU A 130 8.75 -4.60 7.92
C LEU A 130 9.09 -3.11 8.00
N GLU A 131 10.34 -2.76 7.72
CA GLU A 131 10.79 -1.37 7.55
C GLU A 131 11.42 -1.19 6.18
N PHE A 132 11.12 -0.08 5.50
CA PHE A 132 11.74 0.22 4.21
C PHE A 132 11.91 1.72 3.98
N ASP A 133 12.90 2.03 3.14
CA ASP A 133 13.22 3.37 2.67
C ASP A 133 12.97 3.47 1.17
N VAL A 134 12.37 4.58 0.77
CA VAL A 134 12.22 4.96 -0.63
C VAL A 134 12.89 6.31 -0.86
N SER A 135 13.49 6.47 -2.04
CA SER A 135 14.12 7.72 -2.45
C SER A 135 13.38 8.34 -3.62
N ASP A 136 13.28 9.66 -3.59
CA ASP A 136 12.80 10.48 -4.69
C ASP A 136 13.80 10.39 -5.87
N ASN A 137 13.30 10.40 -7.10
CA ASN A 137 14.15 10.39 -8.32
C ASN A 137 15.08 9.15 -8.41
N SER A 138 14.56 7.97 -8.06
CA SER A 138 15.28 6.70 -7.95
C SER A 138 14.96 5.74 -9.10
N GLU A 139 15.89 4.82 -9.41
CA GLU A 139 15.64 3.68 -10.33
C GLU A 139 15.16 2.42 -9.59
N SER A 140 15.30 2.39 -8.26
CA SER A 140 14.82 1.29 -7.40
C SER A 140 13.59 1.70 -6.59
N ILE A 141 12.64 0.76 -6.41
CA ILE A 141 11.50 0.93 -5.51
C ILE A 141 11.97 1.11 -4.07
N PHE A 142 12.89 0.25 -3.61
CA PHE A 142 13.42 0.26 -2.26
C PHE A 142 14.92 0.54 -2.32
N THR A 143 15.37 1.56 -1.60
CA THR A 143 16.81 1.77 -1.37
C THR A 143 17.30 0.96 -0.18
N ARG A 144 16.40 0.69 0.77
CA ARG A 144 16.59 -0.24 1.88
C ARG A 144 15.28 -0.91 2.25
N LEU A 145 15.33 -2.19 2.62
CA LEU A 145 14.20 -2.92 3.20
C LEU A 145 14.71 -3.90 4.26
N VAL A 146 14.01 -4.03 5.38
CA VAL A 146 14.34 -4.92 6.50
C VAL A 146 13.12 -5.75 6.86
N ASP A 147 13.25 -7.08 6.76
CA ASP A 147 12.17 -8.06 7.04
C ASP A 147 12.28 -8.73 8.43
N GLY A 148 13.08 -8.14 9.31
CA GLY A 148 13.41 -8.68 10.63
C GLY A 148 14.52 -9.74 10.63
N ARG A 149 14.93 -10.25 9.46
CA ARG A 149 16.01 -11.26 9.35
C ARG A 149 17.18 -10.77 8.50
N LYS A 150 16.88 -10.03 7.45
CA LYS A 150 17.86 -9.55 6.48
C LYS A 150 17.59 -8.09 6.14
N ILE A 151 18.68 -7.37 5.87
CA ILE A 151 18.65 -6.04 5.25
C ILE A 151 18.89 -6.24 3.76
N TYR A 152 17.99 -5.71 2.94
CA TYR A 152 18.09 -5.65 1.49
C TYR A 152 18.42 -4.22 1.09
N THR A 153 19.33 -4.06 0.14
CA THR A 153 19.67 -2.78 -0.50
C THR A 153 19.12 -2.77 -1.93
N GLU A 154 19.24 -1.64 -2.61
CA GLU A 154 18.88 -1.51 -4.03
C GLU A 154 19.48 -2.60 -4.93
N GLU A 155 20.70 -3.07 -4.63
CA GLU A 155 21.37 -4.14 -5.38
C GLU A 155 20.62 -5.47 -5.32
N ASN A 156 19.76 -5.67 -4.31
CA ASN A 156 18.96 -6.88 -4.18
C ASN A 156 17.67 -6.85 -5.01
N PHE A 157 17.31 -5.73 -5.63
CA PHE A 157 16.07 -5.60 -6.39
C PHE A 157 16.36 -5.30 -7.87
N GLU A 158 15.48 -5.78 -8.74
CA GLU A 158 15.47 -5.39 -10.14
C GLU A 158 14.06 -5.20 -10.65
N GLY A 159 13.85 -4.07 -11.33
CA GLY A 159 12.61 -3.72 -11.99
C GLY A 159 11.66 -2.84 -11.16
N PRO A 160 10.39 -2.74 -11.60
CA PRO A 160 9.78 -3.47 -12.70
C PRO A 160 10.45 -3.18 -14.04
N VAL A 161 10.90 -4.23 -14.73
CA VAL A 161 11.45 -4.15 -16.09
C VAL A 161 10.31 -4.44 -17.05
N LEU A 162 9.97 -3.46 -17.89
CA LEU A 162 8.98 -3.61 -18.93
C LEU A 162 9.69 -4.03 -20.23
N LYS A 163 9.17 -5.07 -20.89
CA LYS A 163 9.61 -5.50 -22.22
C LYS A 163 8.44 -5.47 -23.19
N ASP A 164 8.63 -4.86 -24.34
CA ASP A 164 7.66 -4.92 -25.44
C ASP A 164 7.91 -6.14 -26.36
N ARG A 165 7.00 -6.36 -27.32
CA ARG A 165 7.10 -7.47 -28.27
C ARG A 165 8.18 -7.29 -29.33
N GLU A 166 8.64 -6.06 -29.55
CA GLU A 166 9.75 -5.74 -30.44
C GLU A 166 11.11 -6.12 -29.82
N GLY A 167 11.13 -6.32 -28.50
CA GLY A 167 12.29 -6.77 -27.75
C GLY A 167 12.98 -5.66 -26.96
N ASN A 168 12.43 -4.43 -26.97
CA ASN A 168 12.99 -3.31 -26.24
C ASN A 168 12.79 -3.51 -24.73
N ASP A 169 13.85 -3.29 -23.97
CA ASP A 169 13.85 -3.26 -22.51
C ASP A 169 13.72 -1.82 -22.01
N TYR A 170 12.76 -1.58 -21.14
CA TYR A 170 12.52 -0.29 -20.54
C TYR A 170 12.85 -0.34 -19.06
N LYS A 171 13.79 0.50 -18.64
CA LYS A 171 14.13 0.68 -17.23
C LYS A 171 13.20 1.69 -16.58
N MET A 172 12.90 1.44 -15.32
CA MET A 172 12.05 2.32 -14.54
C MET A 172 12.86 3.51 -13.99
N SER A 173 12.24 4.68 -14.02
CA SER A 173 12.65 5.87 -13.28
C SER A 173 11.46 6.35 -12.47
N ILE A 174 11.62 6.46 -11.15
CA ILE A 174 10.61 6.88 -10.20
C ILE A 174 10.87 8.35 -9.85
N GLY A 175 9.86 9.20 -9.92
CA GLY A 175 9.95 10.60 -9.50
C GLY A 175 9.84 10.77 -7.99
N GLU A 176 9.31 11.92 -7.56
CA GLU A 176 9.10 12.21 -6.15
C GLU A 176 7.94 11.38 -5.56
N TRP A 177 8.19 10.82 -4.38
CA TRP A 177 7.18 10.15 -3.58
C TRP A 177 6.32 11.16 -2.83
N ARG A 178 5.07 10.79 -2.60
CA ARG A 178 4.15 11.49 -1.70
C ARG A 178 3.34 10.50 -0.89
N VAL A 179 2.98 10.88 0.33
CA VAL A 179 2.02 10.13 1.14
C VAL A 179 0.62 10.44 0.62
N VAL A 180 -0.08 9.44 0.06
CA VAL A 180 -1.46 9.61 -0.44
C VAL A 180 -2.51 9.13 0.57
N LYS A 181 -2.10 8.28 1.51
CA LYS A 181 -2.95 7.85 2.62
C LYS A 181 -2.08 7.69 3.87
N PRO A 182 -2.11 8.64 4.81
CA PRO A 182 -1.46 8.48 6.10
C PRO A 182 -2.40 7.80 7.10
N GLY A 183 -1.83 7.04 8.04
CA GLY A 183 -2.55 6.61 9.23
C GLY A 183 -1.93 5.39 9.91
N PRO A 184 -2.44 5.05 11.09
CA PRO A 184 -1.85 4.02 11.95
C PRO A 184 -2.17 2.61 11.49
N VAL A 185 -3.24 2.41 10.70
CA VAL A 185 -3.63 1.10 10.15
C VAL A 185 -2.87 0.83 8.85
N GLU A 186 -2.82 1.81 7.96
CA GLU A 186 -2.09 1.73 6.71
C GLU A 186 -1.52 3.06 6.26
N VAL A 187 -0.33 2.98 5.65
CA VAL A 187 0.27 4.08 4.91
C VAL A 187 0.38 3.68 3.44
N THR A 188 -0.08 4.56 2.55
CA THR A 188 0.18 4.43 1.11
C THR A 188 1.07 5.58 0.63
N LEU A 189 2.22 5.22 0.06
CA LEU A 189 3.07 6.09 -0.74
C LEU A 189 2.71 5.96 -2.22
N SER A 190 2.85 7.04 -2.97
CA SER A 190 2.71 7.04 -4.43
C SER A 190 3.77 7.90 -5.09
N ALA A 191 4.27 7.46 -6.22
CA ALA A 191 5.13 8.25 -7.10
C ALA A 191 4.64 8.11 -8.55
N LYS A 192 4.83 9.19 -9.31
CA LYS A 192 4.84 9.06 -10.77
C LYS A 192 6.14 8.37 -11.17
N ALA A 193 6.07 7.49 -12.14
CA ALA A 193 7.22 6.77 -12.65
C ALA A 193 7.16 6.72 -14.18
N TYR A 194 8.27 6.34 -14.80
CA TYR A 194 8.37 6.21 -16.24
C TYR A 194 9.18 4.97 -16.58
N ASN A 195 8.78 4.26 -17.63
CA ASN A 195 9.66 3.26 -18.25
C ASN A 195 10.30 3.90 -19.47
N VAL A 196 11.63 3.91 -19.50
CA VAL A 196 12.43 4.55 -20.53
C VAL A 196 13.30 3.48 -21.18
N VAL A 197 13.31 3.42 -22.51
CA VAL A 197 14.25 2.58 -23.26
C VAL A 197 15.66 3.08 -22.96
N GLU A 198 16.55 2.19 -22.50
CA GLU A 198 17.97 2.53 -22.52
C GLU A 198 18.41 2.64 -23.99
N ALA A 199 18.91 3.81 -24.40
CA ALA A 199 19.68 3.88 -25.62
C ALA A 199 20.88 2.94 -25.44
N ASP A 200 21.09 2.02 -26.39
CA ASP A 200 22.28 1.17 -26.43
C ASP A 200 23.50 2.07 -26.21
N LYS A 201 24.24 1.85 -25.11
CA LYS A 201 25.54 2.49 -24.86
C LYS A 201 26.64 1.94 -25.80
N ASP A 202 26.26 1.39 -26.95
CA ASP A 202 27.20 1.00 -28.01
C ASP A 202 27.57 2.26 -28.80
N GLU A 203 28.38 3.13 -28.19
CA GLU A 203 29.13 4.17 -28.93
C GLU A 203 30.16 3.56 -29.90
N ASN A 204 30.27 2.23 -30.01
CA ASN A 204 31.32 1.54 -30.79
C ASN A 204 30.83 0.33 -31.60
N LYS A 205 29.70 0.43 -32.31
CA LYS A 205 29.56 -0.37 -33.55
C LYS A 205 30.33 0.31 -34.68
N THR A 206 31.63 0.03 -34.72
CA THR A 206 32.45 0.30 -35.91
C THR A 206 32.02 -0.69 -36.99
N ASP A 207 31.30 -0.19 -37.99
CA ASP A 207 31.22 -0.89 -39.27
C ASP A 207 32.64 -1.12 -39.79
N LYS A 208 32.89 -2.27 -40.43
CA LYS A 208 34.16 -2.67 -41.05
C LYS A 208 34.56 -1.80 -42.27
N GLY A 209 34.30 -0.50 -42.19
CA GLY A 209 34.55 0.51 -43.22
C GLY A 209 34.96 1.88 -42.68
N GLY A 210 35.28 2.01 -41.38
CA GLY A 210 36.01 3.18 -40.85
C GLY A 210 35.31 4.53 -41.01
N ASN A 211 33.97 4.57 -41.01
CA ASN A 211 33.20 5.81 -40.98
C ASN A 211 32.42 5.88 -39.67
N THR A 212 32.84 6.76 -38.76
CA THR A 212 32.03 7.19 -37.61
C THR A 212 30.95 8.14 -38.13
N ALA A 213 29.77 7.60 -38.43
CA ALA A 213 28.59 8.43 -38.57
C ALA A 213 28.26 9.03 -37.20
N SER A 214 28.47 10.33 -37.04
CA SER A 214 27.88 11.09 -35.95
C SER A 214 26.36 11.02 -36.13
N ILE A 215 25.72 10.13 -35.37
CA ILE A 215 24.26 10.12 -35.27
C ILE A 215 23.90 11.42 -34.55
N ASP A 216 23.26 12.34 -35.27
CA ASP A 216 22.68 13.53 -34.69
C ASP A 216 21.75 13.10 -33.55
N LYS A 217 22.03 13.58 -32.33
CA LYS A 217 21.38 13.18 -31.06
C LYS A 217 19.88 13.49 -30.99
N GLU A 218 19.27 14.01 -32.05
CA GLU A 218 17.89 14.52 -32.05
C GLU A 218 16.82 13.50 -32.48
N ASP A 219 17.18 12.33 -33.03
CA ASP A 219 16.19 11.36 -33.57
C ASP A 219 16.07 10.02 -32.81
N ILE A 220 16.67 9.88 -31.62
CA ILE A 220 16.25 8.78 -30.73
C ILE A 220 14.87 9.17 -30.20
N LYS A 221 13.80 8.66 -30.82
CA LYS A 221 12.42 8.71 -30.29
C LYS A 221 12.43 7.98 -28.95
N TYR A 222 12.85 8.66 -27.87
CA TYR A 222 12.89 8.12 -26.51
C TYR A 222 11.46 7.75 -26.14
N LYS A 223 11.12 6.47 -26.29
CA LYS A 223 9.81 5.96 -25.93
C LYS A 223 9.73 5.94 -24.41
N LYS A 224 9.08 6.97 -23.87
CA LYS A 224 8.84 7.18 -22.44
C LYS A 224 7.40 6.78 -22.14
N ILE A 225 7.23 5.72 -21.38
CA ILE A 225 5.91 5.21 -21.00
C ILE A 225 5.62 5.69 -19.57
N GLU A 226 4.55 6.45 -19.39
CA GLU A 226 4.15 6.92 -18.07
C GLU A 226 3.61 5.77 -17.22
N SER A 227 3.91 5.81 -15.93
CA SER A 227 3.41 4.86 -14.94
C SER A 227 3.18 5.51 -13.58
N GLU A 228 2.41 4.85 -12.74
CA GLU A 228 2.24 5.19 -11.33
C GLU A 228 2.59 3.97 -10.48
N ILE A 229 3.44 4.17 -9.49
CA ILE A 229 3.72 3.17 -8.45
C ILE A 229 3.07 3.60 -7.14
N ARG A 230 2.49 2.63 -6.44
CA ARG A 230 2.02 2.80 -5.07
C ARG A 230 2.51 1.66 -4.19
N ILE A 231 2.93 2.00 -2.98
CA ILE A 231 3.32 1.04 -1.95
C ILE A 231 2.39 1.26 -0.77
N THR A 232 1.63 0.23 -0.39
CA THR A 232 0.79 0.24 0.80
C THR A 232 1.37 -0.70 1.84
N ALA A 233 1.71 -0.15 3.00
CA ALA A 233 2.14 -0.88 4.19
C ALA A 233 1.00 -0.92 5.22
N TYR A 234 0.90 -2.03 5.94
CA TYR A 234 -0.17 -2.29 6.91
C TYR A 234 0.44 -2.60 8.28
N ALA A 235 -0.25 -2.18 9.34
CA ALA A 235 0.20 -2.34 10.72
C ALA A 235 0.49 -3.82 11.05
N GLY A 236 1.66 -4.10 11.63
CA GLY A 236 2.09 -5.43 12.03
C GLY A 236 2.18 -6.46 10.90
N LYS A 237 2.24 -6.05 9.63
CA LYS A 237 2.31 -6.99 8.49
C LYS A 237 3.74 -7.09 7.94
N PRO A 238 4.27 -8.31 7.76
CA PRO A 238 5.61 -8.54 7.19
C PRO A 238 5.62 -8.43 5.65
N TRP A 239 4.66 -7.72 5.06
CA TRP A 239 4.46 -7.63 3.62
C TRP A 239 3.86 -6.27 3.27
N VAL A 240 4.05 -5.87 2.02
CA VAL A 240 3.47 -4.65 1.43
C VAL A 240 2.74 -4.98 0.15
N ASN A 241 1.73 -4.18 -0.18
CA ASN A 241 1.11 -4.21 -1.50
C ASN A 241 1.80 -3.21 -2.41
N ILE A 242 2.33 -3.67 -3.53
CA ILE A 242 2.85 -2.80 -4.59
C ILE A 242 1.84 -2.81 -5.73
N SER A 243 1.28 -1.64 -6.04
CA SER A 243 0.46 -1.44 -7.23
C SER A 243 1.27 -0.71 -8.28
N TYR A 244 1.25 -1.22 -9.50
CA TYR A 244 1.95 -0.63 -10.63
C TYR A 244 0.96 -0.44 -11.78
N ARG A 245 0.82 0.81 -12.25
CA ARG A 245 -0.12 1.17 -13.31
C ARG A 245 0.65 1.74 -14.49
N ILE A 246 0.51 1.15 -15.66
CA ILE A 246 1.01 1.69 -16.92
C ILE A 246 -0.04 2.61 -17.53
N ILE A 247 0.38 3.77 -18.02
CA ILE A 247 -0.47 4.76 -18.68
C ILE A 247 0.10 4.95 -20.09
N ASN A 248 -0.57 4.36 -21.08
CA ASN A 248 -0.22 4.63 -22.48
C ASN A 248 -0.80 5.98 -22.89
N THR A 249 0.07 6.98 -23.01
CA THR A 249 -0.29 8.35 -23.45
C THR A 249 -0.02 8.59 -24.93
N SER A 250 0.39 7.55 -25.67
CA SER A 250 0.66 7.63 -27.11
C SER A 250 -0.55 7.19 -27.96
N ASP A 251 -0.56 7.61 -29.23
CA ASP A 251 -1.56 7.16 -30.21
C ASP A 251 -1.30 5.73 -30.73
N GLU A 252 -0.14 5.14 -30.39
CA GLU A 252 0.26 3.80 -30.78
C GLU A 252 -0.07 2.77 -29.68
N GLU A 253 -0.46 1.56 -30.08
CA GLU A 253 -0.70 0.48 -29.12
C GLU A 253 0.61 0.03 -28.46
N LEU A 254 0.64 0.03 -27.12
CA LEU A 254 1.75 -0.52 -26.36
C LEU A 254 1.68 -2.05 -26.31
N ASN A 255 2.40 -2.70 -27.23
CA ASN A 255 2.47 -4.16 -27.33
C ASN A 255 3.39 -4.76 -26.24
N ILE A 256 2.87 -4.97 -25.04
CA ILE A 256 3.62 -5.52 -23.91
C ILE A 256 3.88 -7.02 -24.10
N LYS A 257 5.14 -7.43 -23.86
CA LYS A 257 5.55 -8.84 -23.79
C LYS A 257 5.65 -9.32 -22.35
N SER A 258 6.27 -8.54 -21.47
CA SER A 258 6.38 -8.87 -20.05
C SER A 258 6.59 -7.62 -19.19
N LEU A 259 6.20 -7.72 -17.92
CA LEU A 259 6.57 -6.78 -16.86
C LEU A 259 7.05 -7.63 -15.70
N VAL A 260 8.30 -7.45 -15.25
CA VAL A 260 8.83 -8.31 -14.20
C VAL A 260 9.64 -7.58 -13.15
N PHE A 261 9.44 -8.00 -11.90
CA PHE A 261 10.15 -7.55 -10.72
C PHE A 261 10.79 -8.76 -10.04
N TYR A 262 12.07 -8.68 -9.70
CA TYR A 262 12.80 -9.79 -9.09
C TYR A 262 13.61 -9.35 -7.88
N ILE A 263 13.75 -10.27 -6.94
CA ILE A 263 14.71 -10.17 -5.84
C ILE A 263 15.91 -11.03 -6.21
N LYS A 264 17.09 -10.43 -6.32
CA LYS A 264 18.32 -11.14 -6.65
C LYS A 264 18.74 -12.01 -5.47
N LYS A 265 19.13 -13.26 -5.76
CA LYS A 265 19.76 -14.11 -4.75
C LYS A 265 21.11 -13.50 -4.40
N SER A 266 21.29 -13.20 -3.11
CA SER A 266 22.61 -12.92 -2.53
C SER A 266 23.50 -14.14 -2.57
#